data_AF-A0A6N2KYY4-F1
#
_entry.id   AF-A0A6N2KYY4-F1
#
_cell.length_a   1.000
_cell.length_b   1.000
_cell.length_c   1.000
_cell.angle_alpha   90.00
_cell.angle_beta   90.00
_cell.angle_gamma   90.00
#
_symmetry.space_group_name_H-M   'P 1'
#
loop_
_entity.id
_entity.type
_entity.pdbx_description
1 polymer ?
#
loop_
_entity_poly.entity_id
_entity_poly.type
_entity_poly.pdbx_seq_one_letter_code
_entity_poly.pdbx_strand_id
1 'polypeptide(L)'
;MDIISQLQEQVNQIAGLTFNTFGTLQRDAPSARLSQNYPEPPPNPTEDAASFPEQPKQMSVALVKAAKQFDALVAALPLSEGGEEAQLKRIAELQAENDAVGQELQKQLEAAGKLFNFSDGCLMC
;
A
#
# COMPACT_ATOMS: atom_id res chain seq x y z
N MET A 1 -0.02 -6.35 6.71
CA MET A 1 1.13 -5.99 5.87
C MET A 1 1.41 -4.52 6.11
N ASP A 2 2.66 -4.15 6.36
CA ASP A 2 3.03 -2.76 6.70
C ASP A 2 2.83 -1.80 5.51
N ILE A 3 2.49 -0.53 5.79
CA ILE A 3 2.22 0.49 4.75
C ILE A 3 3.49 0.76 3.93
N ILE A 4 4.68 0.71 4.55
CA ILE A 4 5.95 0.91 3.85
C ILE A 4 6.25 -0.28 2.92
N SER A 5 5.90 -1.51 3.31
CA SER A 5 5.99 -2.66 2.41
C SER A 5 5.03 -2.54 1.23
N GLN A 6 3.79 -2.10 1.45
CA GLN A 6 2.81 -1.88 0.38
C GLN A 6 3.27 -0.80 -0.61
N LEU A 7 3.89 0.28 -0.13
CA LEU A 7 4.47 1.32 -1.00
C LEU A 7 5.59 0.77 -1.89
N GLN A 8 6.47 -0.07 -1.35
CA GLN A 8 7.55 -0.70 -2.14
C GLN A 8 7.00 -1.61 -3.23
N GLU A 9 6.01 -2.45 -2.90
CA GLU A 9 5.32 -3.29 -3.89
C GLU A 9 4.65 -2.45 -4.97
N GLN A 10 3.98 -1.35 -4.59
CA GLN A 10 3.32 -0.46 -5.54
C GLN A 10 4.29 0.24 -6.49
N VAL A 11 5.46 0.68 -6.00
CA VAL A 11 6.51 1.24 -6.84
C VAL A 11 7.04 0.21 -7.83
N ASN A 12 7.29 -1.02 -7.37
CA ASN A 12 7.70 -2.12 -8.25
C ASN A 12 6.65 -2.41 -9.32
N GLN A 13 5.36 -2.36 -8.97
CA GLN A 13 4.27 -2.53 -9.93
C GLN A 13 4.24 -1.42 -10.97
N ILE A 14 4.39 -0.15 -10.56
CA ILE A 14 4.47 1.00 -11.49
C ILE A 14 5.66 0.83 -12.43
N ALA A 15 6.83 0.45 -11.91
CA ALA A 15 8.02 0.22 -12.72
C ALA A 15 7.77 -0.89 -13.76
N GLY A 16 7.22 -2.03 -13.34
CA GLY A 16 6.87 -3.14 -14.22
C GLY A 16 5.85 -2.75 -15.30
N LEU A 17 4.77 -2.04 -14.92
CA LEU A 17 3.78 -1.54 -15.88
C LEU A 17 4.42 -0.61 -16.91
N THR A 18 5.31 0.28 -16.46
CA THR A 18 5.99 1.26 -17.31
C THR A 18 6.92 0.57 -18.32
N PHE A 19 7.76 -0.36 -17.86
CA PHE A 19 8.67 -1.12 -18.74
C PHE A 19 7.90 -1.93 -19.77
N ASN A 20 6.84 -2.62 -19.36
CA ASN A 20 6.02 -3.40 -20.28
C ASN A 20 5.30 -2.50 -21.30
N THR A 21 4.79 -1.35 -20.87
CA THR A 21 4.11 -0.39 -21.77
C THR A 21 5.04 0.16 -22.82
N PHE A 22 6.22 0.63 -22.44
CA PHE A 22 7.17 1.13 -23.43
C PHE A 22 7.73 0.02 -24.33
N GLY A 23 7.97 -1.16 -23.77
CA GLY A 23 8.43 -2.31 -24.53
C GLY A 23 7.42 -2.76 -25.59
N THR A 24 6.13 -2.85 -25.26
CA THR A 24 5.08 -3.20 -26.23
C THR A 24 4.91 -2.10 -27.28
N LEU A 25 4.88 -0.83 -26.86
CA LEU A 25 4.79 0.30 -27.79
C LEU A 25 5.93 0.31 -28.80
N GLN A 26 7.17 0.07 -28.37
CA GLN A 26 8.32 0.05 -29.26
C GLN A 26 8.32 -1.17 -30.18
N ARG A 27 7.95 -2.34 -29.67
CA ARG A 27 7.90 -3.59 -30.43
C ARG A 27 6.82 -3.55 -31.52
N ASP A 28 5.66 -3.02 -31.20
CA ASP A 28 4.47 -3.06 -32.05
C ASP A 28 4.28 -1.75 -32.85
N ALA A 29 5.22 -0.79 -32.76
CA ALA A 29 5.13 0.50 -33.44
C ALA A 29 5.04 0.34 -34.97
N PRO A 30 3.99 0.89 -35.62
CA PRO A 30 3.90 0.89 -37.08
C PRO A 30 4.95 1.82 -37.69
N SER A 31 5.37 1.51 -38.92
CA SER A 31 6.32 2.34 -39.67
C SER A 31 5.71 3.71 -40.00
N ALA A 32 6.32 4.80 -39.54
CA ALA A 32 5.87 6.15 -39.85
C ALA A 32 6.20 6.50 -41.32
N ARG A 33 5.17 6.84 -42.11
CA ARG A 33 5.34 7.29 -43.50
C ARG A 33 5.79 8.76 -43.52
N LEU A 34 7.04 8.99 -43.87
CA LEU A 34 7.60 10.36 -44.02
C LEU A 34 7.24 11.02 -45.36
N SER A 35 6.82 10.23 -46.35
CA SER A 35 6.37 10.71 -47.68
C SER A 35 5.33 9.74 -48.27
N GLN A 36 4.37 10.28 -49.02
CA GLN A 36 3.31 9.50 -49.67
C GLN A 36 3.83 8.51 -50.72
N ASN A 37 5.04 8.73 -51.25
CA ASN A 37 5.60 7.94 -52.35
C ASN A 37 6.56 6.82 -51.90
N TYR A 38 6.58 6.48 -50.60
CA TYR A 38 7.45 5.41 -50.09
C TYR A 38 6.85 4.03 -50.41
N PRO A 39 7.62 3.03 -50.88
CA PRO A 39 7.13 1.68 -51.10
C PRO A 39 6.63 1.06 -49.78
N GLU A 40 5.50 0.36 -49.82
CA GLU A 40 4.97 -0.33 -48.63
C GLU A 40 5.88 -1.53 -48.28
N PRO A 41 6.42 -1.61 -47.06
CA PRO A 41 7.10 -2.82 -46.62
C PRO A 41 6.10 -4.00 -46.61
N PRO A 42 6.56 -5.24 -46.86
CA PRO A 42 5.68 -6.39 -46.86
C PRO A 42 4.95 -6.52 -45.51
N PRO A 43 3.66 -6.86 -45.51
CA PRO A 43 2.86 -6.92 -44.30
C PRO A 43 3.45 -7.96 -43.33
N ASN A 44 3.61 -7.58 -42.06
CA ASN A 44 4.09 -8.51 -41.05
C ASN A 44 2.90 -9.39 -40.62
N PRO A 45 3.03 -10.74 -40.61
CA PRO A 45 1.93 -11.65 -40.33
C PRO A 45 1.39 -11.58 -38.88
N THR A 46 1.99 -10.78 -38.01
CA THR A 46 1.62 -10.63 -36.59
C THR A 46 0.67 -9.45 -36.33
N GLU A 47 0.34 -8.65 -37.36
CA GLU A 47 -0.43 -7.41 -37.19
C GLU A 47 -1.94 -7.67 -37.06
N ASP A 48 -2.45 -7.83 -35.82
CA ASP A 48 -3.82 -7.44 -35.50
C ASP A 48 -3.86 -5.91 -35.39
N ALA A 49 -3.83 -5.23 -36.53
CA ALA A 49 -3.77 -3.77 -36.63
C ALA A 49 -4.94 -3.04 -35.93
N ALA A 50 -6.01 -3.77 -35.61
CA ALA A 50 -7.17 -3.26 -34.88
C ALA A 50 -6.89 -3.04 -33.37
N SER A 51 -5.94 -3.76 -32.78
CA SER A 51 -5.68 -3.72 -31.32
C SER A 51 -4.63 -2.69 -30.88
N PHE A 52 -3.75 -2.25 -31.80
CA PHE A 52 -2.67 -1.30 -31.50
C PHE A 52 -3.14 0.06 -30.92
N PRO A 53 -4.24 0.69 -31.37
CA PRO A 53 -4.69 1.95 -30.76
C PRO A 53 -5.39 1.77 -29.40
N GLU A 54 -5.80 0.55 -29.05
CA GLU A 54 -6.57 0.26 -27.84
C GLU A 54 -5.67 -0.20 -26.68
N GLN A 55 -4.62 -0.97 -26.97
CA GLN A 55 -3.61 -1.40 -25.99
C GLN A 55 -2.97 -0.23 -25.20
N PRO A 56 -2.45 0.84 -25.83
CA PRO A 56 -1.85 1.97 -25.14
C PRO A 56 -2.83 2.66 -24.20
N LYS A 57 -4.12 2.74 -24.57
CA LYS A 57 -5.15 3.32 -23.72
C LYS A 57 -5.35 2.47 -22.47
N GLN A 58 -5.51 1.15 -22.60
CA GLN A 58 -5.66 0.25 -21.46
C GLN A 58 -4.44 0.29 -20.53
N MET A 59 -3.23 0.32 -21.09
CA MET A 59 -1.98 0.43 -20.32
C MET A 59 -1.86 1.79 -19.62
N SER A 60 -2.25 2.88 -20.27
CA SER A 60 -2.27 4.21 -19.64
C SER A 60 -3.26 4.28 -18.47
N VAL A 61 -4.43 3.65 -18.59
CA VAL A 61 -5.42 3.56 -17.49
C VAL A 61 -4.85 2.77 -16.32
N ALA A 62 -4.16 1.65 -16.58
CA ALA A 62 -3.52 0.86 -15.55
C ALA A 62 -2.43 1.65 -14.81
N LEU A 63 -1.62 2.42 -15.53
CA LEU A 63 -0.58 3.26 -14.94
C LEU A 63 -1.17 4.37 -14.05
N VAL A 64 -2.20 5.08 -14.53
CA VAL A 64 -2.87 6.14 -13.77
C VAL A 64 -3.55 5.56 -12.52
N LYS A 65 -4.15 4.38 -12.62
CA LYS A 65 -4.74 3.69 -11.47
C LYS A 65 -3.66 3.34 -10.44
N ALA A 66 -2.53 2.81 -10.88
CA ALA A 66 -1.42 2.47 -10.00
C ALA A 66 -0.83 3.71 -9.31
N ALA A 67 -0.72 4.83 -10.02
CA ALA A 67 -0.30 6.11 -9.46
C ALA A 67 -1.26 6.63 -8.38
N LYS A 68 -2.58 6.58 -8.63
CA LYS A 68 -3.58 6.96 -7.63
C LYS A 68 -3.54 6.09 -6.36
N GLN A 69 -3.27 4.80 -6.52
CA GLN A 69 -3.09 3.89 -5.38
C GLN A 69 -1.84 4.25 -4.58
N PHE A 70 -0.74 4.60 -5.26
CA PHE A 70 0.46 5.11 -4.59
C PHE A 70 0.16 6.39 -3.79
N ASP A 71 -0.54 7.36 -4.37
CA ASP A 71 -0.92 8.60 -3.68
C ASP A 71 -1.78 8.32 -2.43
N ALA A 72 -2.71 7.38 -2.53
CA ALA A 72 -3.54 6.96 -1.39
C ALA A 72 -2.70 6.31 -0.28
N LEU A 73 -1.70 5.49 -0.64
CA LEU A 73 -0.78 4.89 0.33
C LEU A 73 0.12 5.94 0.99
N VAL A 74 0.59 6.93 0.24
CA VAL A 74 1.37 8.06 0.78
C VAL A 74 0.52 8.89 1.74
N ALA A 75 -0.74 9.17 1.41
CA ALA A 75 -1.66 9.89 2.28
C ALA A 75 -2.03 9.10 3.56
N ALA A 76 -1.97 7.78 3.51
CA ALA A 76 -2.21 6.89 4.65
C ALA A 76 -0.99 6.74 5.57
N LEU A 77 0.18 7.29 5.20
CA LEU A 77 1.35 7.26 6.07
C LEU A 77 1.03 7.99 7.38
N PRO A 78 1.34 7.38 8.54
CA PRO A 78 1.21 8.05 9.82
C PRO A 78 2.27 9.17 9.87
N LEU A 79 1.87 10.37 9.45
CA LEU A 79 2.68 11.56 9.56
C LEU A 79 2.93 11.82 11.05
N SER A 80 4.20 11.84 11.46
CA SER A 80 4.54 12.36 12.78
C SER A 80 4.35 13.87 12.74
N GLU A 81 3.15 14.34 13.06
CA GLU A 81 2.89 15.77 13.29
C GLU A 81 3.83 16.24 14.41
N GLY A 82 4.92 16.91 14.04
CA GLY A 82 5.96 17.39 14.97
C GLY A 82 7.28 16.61 14.96
N GLY A 83 7.49 15.68 14.01
CA GLY A 83 8.77 15.00 13.83
C GLY A 83 9.06 13.92 14.87
N GLU A 84 10.30 13.47 14.96
CA GLU A 84 10.70 12.35 15.83
C GLU A 84 10.49 12.65 17.32
N GLU A 85 10.78 13.88 17.77
CA GLU A 85 10.65 14.28 19.17
C GLU A 85 9.20 14.24 19.66
N ALA A 86 8.24 14.73 18.87
CA ALA A 86 6.82 14.66 19.20
C ALA A 86 6.32 13.21 19.27
N GLN A 87 6.83 12.36 18.39
CA GLN A 87 6.53 10.93 18.38
C GLN A 87 7.06 10.23 19.64
N LEU A 88 8.32 10.49 19.99
CA LEU A 88 8.96 9.94 21.19
C LEU A 88 8.24 10.38 22.47
N LYS A 89 7.83 11.66 22.54
CA LYS A 89 7.03 12.17 23.66
C LYS A 89 5.68 11.45 23.77
N ARG A 90 4.96 11.30 22.65
CA ARG A 90 3.69 10.55 22.63
C ARG A 90 3.88 9.09 23.03
N ILE A 91 4.97 8.44 22.64
CA ILE A 91 5.29 7.08 23.07
C ILE A 91 5.50 7.02 24.59
N ALA A 92 6.27 7.95 25.15
CA ALA A 92 6.50 8.01 26.60
C ALA A 92 5.20 8.25 27.39
N GLU A 93 4.32 9.13 26.89
CA GLU A 93 2.99 9.36 27.48
C GLU A 93 2.13 8.09 27.44
N LEU A 94 2.08 7.40 26.30
CA LEU A 94 1.34 6.15 26.15
C LEU A 94 1.92 5.02 27.01
N GLN A 95 3.24 4.98 27.23
CA GLN A 95 3.87 4.01 28.13
C GLN A 95 3.44 4.27 29.57
N ALA A 96 3.49 5.53 30.03
CA ALA A 96 3.05 5.89 31.37
C ALA A 96 1.55 5.60 31.59
N GLU A 97 0.71 5.84 30.57
CA GLU A 97 -0.72 5.50 30.62
C GLU A 97 -0.94 3.99 30.70
N ASN A 98 -0.24 3.20 29.87
CA ASN A 98 -0.34 1.74 29.93
C ASN A 98 0.10 1.18 31.28
N ASP A 99 1.18 1.70 31.87
CA ASP A 99 1.65 1.28 33.20
C ASP A 99 0.62 1.62 34.28
N ALA A 100 0.01 2.81 34.23
CA ALA A 100 -1.01 3.22 35.19
C ALA A 100 -2.28 2.35 35.07
N VAL A 101 -2.75 2.11 33.85
CA VAL A 101 -3.89 1.22 33.58
C VAL A 101 -3.58 -0.21 34.02
N GLY A 102 -2.35 -0.70 33.80
CA GLY A 102 -1.89 -2.00 34.26
C GLY A 102 -1.91 -2.15 35.78
N GLN A 103 -1.45 -1.14 36.51
CA GLN A 103 -1.49 -1.12 37.97
C GLN A 103 -2.93 -1.09 38.51
N GLU A 104 -3.81 -0.33 37.87
CA GLU A 104 -5.21 -0.27 38.26
C GLU A 104 -5.91 -1.62 38.02
N LEU A 105 -5.65 -2.25 36.86
CA LEU A 105 -6.14 -3.58 36.55
C LEU A 105 -5.64 -4.62 37.58
N GLN A 106 -4.36 -4.56 37.96
CA GLN A 106 -3.77 -5.44 38.98
C GLN A 106 -4.50 -5.30 40.33
N LYS A 107 -4.75 -4.07 40.78
CA LYS A 107 -5.48 -3.81 42.04
C LYS A 107 -6.91 -4.36 41.99
N GLN A 108 -7.60 -4.19 40.87
CA GLN A 108 -8.95 -4.72 40.69
C GLN A 108 -8.96 -6.25 40.73
N LEU A 109 -7.98 -6.90 40.08
CA LEU A 109 -7.83 -8.35 40.11
C LEU A 109 -7.52 -8.87 41.53
N GLU A 110 -6.66 -8.20 42.29
CA GLU A 110 -6.37 -8.57 43.68
C GLU A 110 -7.59 -8.39 44.59
N ALA A 111 -8.35 -7.31 44.42
CA ALA A 111 -9.57 -7.07 45.18
C ALA A 111 -10.64 -8.13 44.87
N ALA A 112 -10.85 -8.44 43.59
CA ALA A 112 -11.74 -9.50 43.16
C ALA A 112 -11.30 -10.87 43.68
N GLY A 113 -10.00 -11.17 43.64
CA GLY A 113 -9.43 -12.40 44.19
C GLY A 113 -9.65 -12.53 45.70
N LYS A 114 -9.49 -11.45 46.47
CA LYS A 114 -9.75 -11.46 47.92
C LYS A 114 -11.24 -11.68 48.23
N LEU A 115 -12.13 -11.03 47.48
CA LEU A 115 -13.58 -11.23 47.59
C LEU A 115 -13.99 -12.68 47.26
N PHE A 116 -13.41 -13.26 46.22
CA PHE A 116 -13.64 -14.66 45.86
C PHE A 116 -13.21 -15.60 46.99
N ASN A 117 -11.99 -15.45 47.50
CA ASN A 117 -11.49 -16.27 48.61
C ASN A 117 -12.32 -16.09 49.89
N PHE A 118 -12.79 -14.88 50.17
CA PHE A 118 -13.66 -14.62 51.32
C PHE A 118 -15.02 -15.31 51.17
N SER A 119 -15.61 -15.29 49.97
CA SER A 119 -16.86 -15.99 49.67
C SER A 119 -16.70 -17.51 49.79
N ASP A 120 -15.59 -18.06 49.31
CA ASP A 120 -15.31 -19.51 49.37
C ASP A 120 -15.11 -19.98 50.81
N GLY A 121 -14.38 -19.19 51.63
CA GLY A 121 -14.20 -19.46 53.05
C GLY A 121 -15.50 -19.38 53.86
N CYS A 122 -16.44 -18.52 53.46
CA CYS A 122 -17.75 -18.41 54.10
C CYS A 122 -18.71 -19.54 53.69
N LEU A 123 -18.54 -20.14 52.50
CA LEU A 123 -19.28 -21.32 52.07
C LEU A 123 -18.80 -22.63 52.74
N MET A 124 -17.58 -22.64 53.30
CA MET A 124 -17.00 -23.78 54.01
C MET A 124 -17.32 -23.85 55.52
N CYS A 125 -18.05 -22.87 56.07
CA CYS A 125 -18.57 -22.89 57.44
C CYS A 125 -20.06 -23.29 57.46
#